data_AF-A0A531AEN3-F1
#
_entry.id   AF-A0A531AEN3-F1
#
_cell.length_a   1.000
_cell.length_b   1.000
_cell.length_c   1.000
_cell.angle_alpha   90.00
_cell.angle_beta   90.00
_cell.angle_gamma   90.00
#
_symmetry.space_group_name_H-M   'P 1'
#
loop_
_entity.id
_entity.type
_entity.pdbx_description
1 polymer ?
#
loop_
_entity_poly.entity_id
_entity_poly.type
_entity_poly.pdbx_seq_one_letter_code
_entity_poly.pdbx_strand_id
1 'polypeptide(L)' 'PQYDELEQRLAKAPVIAVPTITLEGDANGAPHPDPSAYAKMFSGKYEHRLISGGVGHNLPQEAPKAFADAIIQVASLA' A
#
# COMPACT_ATOMS: atom_id res chain seq x y z
N PRO A 1 17.16 7.47 23.03
CA PRO A 1 16.39 6.26 23.39
C PRO A 1 16.68 5.13 22.38
N GLN A 2 16.15 3.91 22.60
CA GLN A 2 16.55 2.71 21.85
C GLN A 2 16.30 2.79 20.33
N TYR A 3 15.35 3.63 19.87
CA TYR A 3 14.89 3.67 18.47
C TYR A 3 15.12 5.02 17.77
N ASP A 4 15.77 5.99 18.41
CA ASP A 4 15.89 7.36 17.88
C ASP A 4 16.51 7.42 16.49
N GLU A 5 17.49 6.57 16.21
CA GLU A 5 18.12 6.53 14.88
C GLU A 5 17.12 6.09 13.81
N LEU A 6 16.28 5.10 14.10
CA LEU A 6 15.22 4.66 13.18
C LEU A 6 14.14 5.72 13.03
N GLU A 7 13.74 6.38 14.12
CA GLU A 7 12.78 7.49 14.08
C GLU A 7 13.29 8.64 13.23
N GLN A 8 14.57 9.04 13.39
CA GLN A 8 15.19 10.09 12.58
C GLN A 8 15.26 9.74 11.09
N ARG A 9 15.42 8.45 10.75
CA ARG A 9 15.40 7.97 9.36
C ARG A 9 13.98 7.99 8.79
N LEU A 10 12.99 7.51 9.55
CA LEU A 10 11.58 7.50 9.14
C LEU A 10 11.00 8.92 9.01
N ALA A 11 11.41 9.85 9.87
CA ALA A 11 10.98 11.25 9.85
C ALA A 11 11.32 11.98 8.55
N LYS A 12 12.29 11.47 7.78
CA LYS A 12 12.64 12.01 6.45
C LYS A 12 11.70 11.53 5.34
N ALA A 13 10.72 10.68 5.66
CA ALA A 13 9.80 10.05 4.72
C ALA A 13 10.54 9.46 3.50
N PRO A 14 11.47 8.50 3.72
CA PRO A 14 12.24 7.92 2.62
C PRO A 14 11.31 7.25 1.62
N VAL A 15 11.60 7.41 0.33
CA VAL A 15 10.84 6.78 -0.75
C VAL A 15 11.09 5.27 -0.78
N ILE A 16 10.09 4.53 -1.25
CA ILE A 16 10.11 3.07 -1.40
C ILE A 16 10.53 2.74 -2.83
N ALA A 17 11.71 2.12 -2.99
CA ALA A 17 12.29 1.82 -4.30
C ALA A 17 11.98 0.41 -4.83
N VAL A 18 11.49 -0.49 -3.97
CA VAL A 18 11.13 -1.87 -4.36
C VAL A 18 9.79 -1.90 -5.10
N PRO A 19 9.52 -2.93 -5.94
CA PRO A 19 8.21 -3.12 -6.55
C PRO A 19 7.10 -3.11 -5.51
N THR A 20 6.05 -2.31 -5.76
CA THR A 20 4.98 -2.12 -4.79
C THR A 20 3.61 -2.06 -5.47
N ILE A 21 2.62 -2.72 -4.87
CA ILE A 21 1.21 -2.57 -5.21
C ILE A 21 0.49 -2.04 -3.97
N THR A 22 -0.20 -0.92 -4.09
CA THR A 22 -1.11 -0.40 -3.05
C THR A 22 -2.55 -0.80 -3.37
N LEU A 23 -3.31 -1.17 -2.36
CA LEU A 23 -4.71 -1.58 -2.48
C LEU A 23 -5.59 -0.70 -1.59
N GLU A 24 -6.75 -0.28 -2.08
CA GLU A 24 -7.77 0.43 -1.31
C GLU A 24 -9.16 -0.16 -1.61
N GLY A 25 -10.05 -0.16 -0.62
CA GLY A 25 -11.44 -0.60 -0.77
C GLY A 25 -12.39 0.55 -1.10
N ASP A 26 -13.35 0.33 -2.00
CA ASP A 26 -14.32 1.36 -2.41
C ASP A 26 -15.34 1.76 -1.33
N ALA A 27 -15.44 0.99 -0.25
CA ALA A 27 -16.31 1.24 0.89
C ALA A 27 -15.55 1.33 2.22
N ASN A 28 -14.24 1.65 2.16
CA ASN A 28 -13.44 1.85 3.37
C ASN A 28 -13.89 3.11 4.15
N GLY A 29 -14.60 2.91 5.26
CA GLY A 29 -15.07 3.97 6.14
C GLY A 29 -14.00 4.54 7.09
N ALA A 30 -12.80 3.94 7.17
CA ALA A 30 -11.71 4.45 7.99
C ALA A 30 -10.97 5.58 7.26
N PRO A 31 -10.28 6.50 7.98
CA PRO A 31 -9.48 7.53 7.34
C PRO A 31 -8.37 6.95 6.47
N HIS A 32 -8.34 7.35 5.21
CA HIS A 32 -7.31 6.96 4.25
C HIS A 32 -7.03 8.12 3.27
N PRO A 33 -5.77 8.33 2.86
CA PRO A 33 -5.42 9.37 1.89
C PRO A 33 -5.84 8.98 0.47
N ASP A 34 -6.12 9.99 -0.38
CA ASP A 34 -6.27 9.78 -1.82
C ASP A 34 -4.97 9.18 -2.42
N PRO A 35 -5.06 8.20 -3.33
CA PRO A 35 -3.88 7.54 -3.89
C PRO A 35 -2.88 8.48 -4.58
N SER A 36 -3.35 9.58 -5.17
CA SER A 36 -2.47 10.57 -5.77
C SER A 36 -1.58 11.30 -4.76
N ALA A 37 -1.99 11.34 -3.48
CA ALA A 37 -1.23 11.98 -2.41
C ALA A 37 0.06 11.21 -2.08
N TYR A 38 0.06 9.88 -2.22
CA TYR A 38 1.20 9.03 -1.85
C TYR A 38 1.89 8.34 -3.03
N ALA A 39 1.33 8.37 -4.25
CA ALA A 39 1.93 7.71 -5.42
C ALA A 39 3.41 8.09 -5.65
N LYS A 40 3.77 9.34 -5.34
CA LYS A 40 5.14 9.89 -5.48
C LYS A 40 6.16 9.27 -4.52
N MET A 41 5.69 8.58 -3.47
CA MET A 41 6.53 7.94 -2.46
C MET A 41 7.12 6.62 -2.95
N PHE A 42 6.69 6.13 -4.11
CA PHE A 42 7.16 4.89 -4.72
C PHE A 42 7.98 5.21 -5.97
N SER A 43 9.29 4.97 -5.92
CA SER A 43 10.22 5.27 -7.03
C SER A 43 10.53 4.06 -7.91
N GLY A 44 10.12 2.86 -7.49
CA GLY A 44 10.24 1.62 -8.27
C GLY A 44 9.04 1.35 -9.18
N LYS A 45 8.90 0.11 -9.65
CA LYS A 45 7.66 -0.35 -10.30
C LYS A 45 6.50 -0.19 -9.30
N TYR A 46 5.49 0.56 -9.69
CA TYR A 46 4.38 0.91 -8.79
C TYR A 46 3.03 0.75 -9.49
N GLU A 47 2.08 0.19 -8.74
CA GLU A 47 0.67 0.11 -9.14
C GLU A 47 -0.22 0.47 -7.94
N HIS A 48 -1.34 1.14 -8.24
CA HIS A 48 -2.42 1.32 -7.28
C HIS A 48 -3.68 0.61 -7.80
N ARG A 49 -4.41 -0.07 -6.90
CA ARG A 49 -5.69 -0.68 -7.22
C ARG A 49 -6.76 -0.26 -6.23
N LEU A 50 -7.89 0.18 -6.79
CA LEU A 50 -9.14 0.28 -6.07
C LEU A 50 -9.92 -1.02 -6.24
N ILE A 51 -10.25 -1.68 -5.14
CA ILE A 51 -11.05 -2.91 -5.13
C ILE A 51 -12.51 -2.54 -4.92
N SER A 52 -13.30 -2.74 -5.97
CA SER A 52 -14.73 -2.47 -5.95
C SER A 52 -15.54 -3.63 -5.38
N GLY A 53 -16.77 -3.34 -4.97
CA GLY A 53 -17.74 -4.36 -4.56
C GLY A 53 -18.19 -4.25 -3.11
N GLY A 54 -18.01 -3.07 -2.50
CA GLY A 54 -18.34 -2.85 -1.10
C GLY A 54 -17.24 -3.33 -0.15
N VAL A 55 -15.97 -3.24 -0.57
CA VAL A 55 -14.83 -3.70 0.22
C VAL A 55 -14.39 -2.60 1.18
N GLY A 56 -14.32 -2.93 2.45
CA GLY A 56 -13.92 -2.04 3.53
C GLY A 56 -12.42 -2.04 3.80
N HIS A 57 -12.09 -1.85 5.08
CA HIS A 57 -10.74 -1.61 5.54
C HIS A 57 -9.86 -2.88 5.54
N ASN A 58 -10.45 -4.07 5.66
CA ASN A 58 -9.72 -5.32 5.85
C ASN A 58 -9.73 -6.19 4.58
N LEU A 59 -9.07 -5.70 3.52
CA LEU A 59 -8.99 -6.38 2.22
C LEU A 59 -8.57 -7.86 2.29
N PRO A 60 -7.61 -8.30 3.14
CA PRO A 60 -7.28 -9.72 3.28
C PRO A 60 -8.49 -10.60 3.64
N GLN A 61 -9.42 -10.07 4.43
CA GLN A 61 -10.60 -10.79 4.88
C GLN A 61 -11.80 -10.58 3.95
N GLU A 62 -11.99 -9.36 3.46
CA GLU A 62 -13.17 -8.95 2.70
C GLU A 62 -13.05 -9.26 1.20
N ALA A 63 -11.83 -9.20 0.65
CA ALA A 63 -11.52 -9.49 -0.75
C ALA A 63 -10.28 -10.41 -0.87
N PRO A 64 -10.30 -11.61 -0.27
CA PRO A 64 -9.12 -12.48 -0.12
C PRO A 64 -8.47 -12.84 -1.45
N LYS A 65 -9.28 -13.03 -2.51
CA LYS A 65 -8.75 -13.29 -3.85
C LYS A 65 -7.96 -12.10 -4.41
N ALA A 66 -8.53 -10.89 -4.36
CA ALA A 66 -7.85 -9.69 -4.86
C ALA A 66 -6.55 -9.42 -4.09
N PHE A 67 -6.57 -9.64 -2.78
CA PHE A 67 -5.39 -9.53 -1.93
C PHE A 67 -4.31 -10.56 -2.30
N ALA A 68 -4.65 -11.84 -2.45
CA ALA A 68 -3.71 -12.89 -2.85
C ALA A 68 -3.14 -12.66 -4.25
N ASP A 69 -3.98 -12.25 -5.22
CA ASP A 69 -3.55 -11.94 -6.58
C ASP A 69 -2.53 -10.78 -6.59
N ALA A 70 -2.71 -9.77 -5.73
CA ALA A 70 -1.76 -8.67 -5.58
C ALA A 70 -0.41 -9.14 -5.02
N ILE A 71 -0.41 -10.04 -4.03
CA ILE A 71 0.83 -10.63 -3.49
C ILE A 71 1.59 -11.41 -4.57
N ILE A 72 0.91 -12.28 -5.30
CA ILE A 72 1.53 -13.07 -6.38
C ILE A 72 2.11 -12.15 -7.44
N GLN A 73 1.37 -11.11 -7.83
CA GLN A 73 1.83 -10.19 -8.85
C GLN A 73 3.05 -9.38 -8.40
N VAL A 74 3.02 -8.76 -7.21
CA VAL A 74 4.17 -7.95 -6.76
C VAL A 74 5.42 -8.82 -6.62
N ALA A 75 5.29 -10.08 -6.19
CA ALA A 75 6.40 -11.02 -6.11
C ALA A 75 7.02 -11.35 -7.49
N SER A 76 6.22 -11.33 -8.57
CA SER A 76 6.72 -11.52 -9.94
C SER A 76 7.38 -10.28 -10.55
N LEU A 77 7.29 -9.12 -9.89
CA LEU A 77 7.92 -7.88 -10.34
C LEU A 77 9.34 -7.67 -9.80
N ALA A 78 9.72 -8.47 -8.79
CA ALA A 78 11.01 -8.48 -8.10
C ALA A 78 12.15 -9.06 -8.94
#